data_AF-A0A0B1STK2-F1
#
_entry.id   AF-A0A0B1STK2-F1
#
_cell.length_a   1.000
_cell.length_b   1.000
_cell.length_c   1.000
_cell.angle_alpha   90.00
_cell.angle_beta   90.00
_cell.angle_gamma   90.00
#
_symmetry.space_group_name_H-M   'P 1'
#
loop_
_entity.id
_entity.type
_entity.pdbx_description
1 polymer ?
#
loop_
_entity_poly.entity_id
_entity_poly.type
_entity_poly.pdbx_seq_one_letter_code
_entity_poly.pdbx_strand_id
1 'polypeptide(L)' 'MKRFSCPPKDPSQVLVIEDSPNGVQAAMAAGMLCVVVPDPLFRKQCQELNATQVLSNLEEFRPEEFGLPSFN' A
#
# COMPACT_ATOMS: atom_id res chain seq x y z
N MET A 1 3.46 16.00 -18.71
CA MET A 1 2.22 16.25 -17.93
C MET A 1 2.56 16.23 -16.45
N LYS A 2 2.01 17.15 -15.64
CA LYS A 2 1.99 17.02 -14.18
C LYS A 2 0.60 16.51 -13.78
N ARG A 3 0.52 15.30 -13.20
CA ARG A 3 -0.75 14.67 -12.81
C ARG A 3 -1.40 15.40 -11.61
N PHE A 4 -0.58 15.93 -10.70
CA PHE A 4 -1.03 16.65 -9.51
C PHE A 4 -0.47 18.08 -9.50
N SER A 5 -1.28 19.04 -9.02
CA SER A 5 -0.88 20.45 -8.84
C SER A 5 0.18 20.60 -7.74
N CYS A 6 0.05 19.83 -6.67
CA CYS A 6 1.06 19.66 -5.62
C CYS A 6 1.43 18.17 -5.54
N PRO A 7 2.55 17.73 -6.16
CA PRO A 7 2.98 16.34 -6.06
C PRO A 7 3.51 16.05 -4.64
N PRO A 8 3.52 14.77 -4.21
CA PRO A 8 4.16 14.37 -2.96
C PRO A 8 5.65 14.75 -3.00
N LYS A 9 6.18 15.20 -1.86
CA LYS A 9 7.59 15.62 -1.74
C LYS A 9 8.56 14.46 -1.77
N ASP A 10 8.12 13.30 -1.29
CA ASP A 10 8.90 12.07 -1.20
C ASP A 10 7.97 10.85 -1.43
N PRO A 11 8.44 9.79 -2.11
CA PRO A 11 7.64 8.57 -2.32
C PRO A 11 7.15 7.91 -1.02
N SER A 12 7.88 8.06 0.09
CA SER A 12 7.46 7.53 1.41
C SER A 12 6.18 8.19 1.95
N GLN A 13 5.74 9.31 1.34
CA GLN A 13 4.46 9.95 1.62
C GLN A 13 3.33 9.48 0.70
N VAL A 14 3.55 8.43 -0.08
CA VAL A 14 2.56 7.81 -0.96
C VAL A 14 2.16 6.46 -0.38
N LEU A 15 0.85 6.29 -0.19
CA LEU A 15 0.24 5.02 0.21
C LEU A 15 -0.38 4.36 -1.01
N VAL A 16 0.09 3.15 -1.33
CA VAL A 16 -0.45 2.28 -2.38
C VAL A 16 -1.36 1.25 -1.74
N ILE A 17 -2.53 1.04 -2.34
CA ILE A 17 -3.42 -0.09 -2.05
C ILE A 17 -3.40 -1.00 -3.28
N GLU A 18 -3.00 -2.25 -3.09
CA GLU A 18 -2.78 -3.23 -4.17
C GLU A 18 -3.36 -4.60 -3.82
N ASP A 19 -3.53 -5.47 -4.81
CA ASP A 19 -4.02 -6.85 -4.65
C ASP A 19 -3.01 -7.90 -5.15
N SER A 20 -1.94 -7.48 -5.84
CA SER A 20 -1.04 -8.39 -6.53
C SER A 20 0.42 -8.31 -6.04
N PRO A 21 1.19 -9.43 -6.08
CA PRO A 21 2.62 -9.42 -5.76
C PRO A 21 3.43 -8.45 -6.62
N ASN A 22 3.10 -8.34 -7.91
CA ASN A 22 3.80 -7.44 -8.83
C ASN A 22 3.59 -5.97 -8.44
N GLY A 23 2.38 -5.61 -8.02
CA GLY A 23 2.07 -4.28 -7.49
C GLY A 23 2.84 -3.96 -6.22
N VAL A 24 2.92 -4.92 -5.28
CA VAL A 24 3.73 -4.79 -4.06
C VAL A 24 5.20 -4.54 -4.42
N GLN A 25 5.78 -5.38 -5.28
CA GLN A 25 7.18 -5.22 -5.68
C GLN A 25 7.44 -3.85 -6.32
N ALA A 26 6.51 -3.36 -7.14
CA ALA A 26 6.61 -2.03 -7.76
C ALA A 26 6.55 -0.90 -6.72
N ALA A 27 5.61 -0.96 -5.77
CA ALA A 27 5.48 0.04 -4.71
C ALA A 27 6.72 0.08 -3.80
N MET A 28 7.22 -1.09 -3.39
CA MET A 28 8.42 -1.18 -2.56
C MET A 28 9.66 -0.69 -3.29
N ALA A 29 9.83 -1.03 -4.57
CA ALA A 29 10.95 -0.52 -5.39
C ALA A 29 10.88 1.01 -5.60
N ALA A 30 9.67 1.58 -5.60
CA ALA A 30 9.46 3.02 -5.68
C ALA A 30 9.65 3.76 -4.34
N GLY A 31 9.90 3.06 -3.24
CA GLY A 31 10.04 3.65 -1.90
C GLY A 31 8.72 4.14 -1.30
N MET A 32 7.59 3.58 -1.73
CA MET A 32 6.25 3.93 -1.25
C MET A 32 5.81 2.98 -0.12
N LEU A 33 4.79 3.39 0.64
CA LEU A 33 4.08 2.50 1.55
C LEU A 33 3.09 1.65 0.76
N CYS A 34 2.96 0.37 1.09
CA CYS A 34 2.08 -0.56 0.38
C CYS A 34 1.22 -1.36 1.36
N VAL A 35 -0.09 -1.15 1.32
CA VAL A 35 -1.09 -2.02 1.94
C VAL A 35 -1.60 -2.95 0.85
N VAL A 36 -1.51 -4.25 1.07
CA VAL A 36 -1.95 -5.24 0.09
C VAL A 36 -3.09 -6.08 0.63
N VAL A 37 -4.11 -6.30 -0.21
CA VAL A 37 -5.25 -7.19 0.06
C VAL A 37 -5.24 -8.29 -1.00
N PRO A 38 -4.35 -9.29 -0.87
CA PRO A 38 -4.13 -10.25 -1.93
C PRO A 38 -5.18 -11.35 -1.91
N ASP A 39 -5.36 -12.00 -3.07
CA ASP A 39 -5.98 -13.34 -3.09
C ASP A 39 -5.24 -14.28 -2.11
N PRO A 40 -5.94 -15.14 -1.36
CA PRO A 40 -5.31 -16.05 -0.40
C PRO A 40 -4.15 -16.88 -0.97
N LEU A 41 -4.18 -17.23 -2.26
CA LEU A 41 -3.11 -17.95 -2.95
C LEU A 41 -1.77 -17.18 -2.93
N PHE A 42 -1.83 -15.84 -3.00
CA PHE A 42 -0.65 -14.98 -3.08
C PHE A 42 -0.24 -14.37 -1.74
N ARG A 43 -0.99 -14.62 -0.65
CA ARG A 43 -0.74 -14.00 0.66
C ARG A 43 0.70 -14.19 1.15
N LYS A 44 1.22 -15.41 1.07
CA LYS A 44 2.59 -15.73 1.50
C LYS A 44 3.63 -14.98 0.66
N GLN A 45 3.43 -14.94 -0.66
CA GLN A 45 4.32 -14.22 -1.57
C GLN A 45 4.34 -12.72 -1.26
N CYS A 46 3.17 -12.11 -1.02
CA CYS A 46 3.09 -10.69 -0.64
C CYS A 46 3.76 -10.40 0.71
N GLN A 47 3.71 -11.33 1.66
CA GLN A 47 4.44 -11.22 2.94
C GLN A 47 5.96 -11.24 2.74
N GLU A 48 6.46 -12.09 1.84
CA GLU A 48 7.90 -12.18 1.53
C GLU A 48 8.43 -10.95 0.77
N LEU A 49 7.55 -10.19 0.12
CA LEU A 49 7.89 -8.97 -0.62
C LEU A 49 7.97 -7.70 0.25
N ASN A 50 7.94 -7.83 1.58
CA ASN A 50 8.04 -6.73 2.54
C ASN A 50 6.97 -5.63 2.35
N ALA A 51 5.74 -6.00 1.98
CA ALA A 51 4.61 -5.06 2.01
C ALA A 51 4.48 -4.42 3.40
N THR A 52 4.07 -3.15 3.47
CA THR A 52 3.90 -2.43 4.75
C THR A 52 2.83 -3.09 5.62
N GLN A 53 1.70 -3.49 5.03
CA GLN A 53 0.69 -4.33 5.69
C GLN A 53 0.06 -5.30 4.69
N VAL A 54 -0.25 -6.52 5.15
CA VAL A 54 -0.97 -7.54 4.37
C VAL A 54 -2.29 -7.85 5.07
N LEU A 55 -3.39 -7.32 4.53
CA LEU A 55 -4.73 -7.45 5.11
C LEU A 55 -5.48 -8.62 4.47
N SER A 56 -6.55 -9.09 5.13
CA SER A 56 -7.44 -10.11 4.56
C SER A 56 -8.56 -9.49 3.74
N ASN A 57 -8.95 -8.26 4.06
CA ASN A 57 -9.94 -7.44 3.37
C ASN A 57 -9.69 -5.95 3.69
N LEU A 58 -10.40 -5.04 3.01
CA LEU A 58 -10.22 -3.59 3.20
C LEU A 58 -10.89 -3.04 4.47
N GLU A 59 -11.78 -3.77 5.12
CA GLU A 59 -12.41 -3.33 6.38
C GLU A 59 -11.42 -3.38 7.55
N GLU A 60 -10.34 -4.17 7.44
CA GLU A 60 -9.22 -4.19 8.39
C GLU A 60 -8.31 -2.96 8.26
N PHE A 61 -8.45 -2.15 7.20
CA PHE A 61 -7.61 -0.98 6.99
C PHE A 61 -7.89 0.08 8.05
N ARG A 62 -6.83 0.58 8.70
CA ARG A 62 -6.89 1.63 9.72
C ARG A 62 -6.19 2.90 9.21
N PRO A 63 -6.93 3.88 8.67
CA PRO A 63 -6.33 5.06 8.06
C PRO A 63 -5.42 5.84 9.01
N GLU A 64 -5.74 5.86 10.31
CA GLU A 64 -5.00 6.57 11.34
C GLU A 64 -3.56 6.07 11.52
N GLU A 65 -3.27 4.82 11.17
CA GLU A 65 -1.90 4.27 11.19
C GLU A 65 -1.00 4.88 10.11
N PHE A 66 -1.60 5.54 9.12
CA PHE A 66 -0.93 6.23 8.02
C PHE A 66 -1.09 7.76 8.08
N GLY A 67 -1.57 8.29 9.21
CA GLY A 67 -1.79 9.73 9.40
C GLY A 67 -3.02 10.28 8.67
N LEU A 68 -3.93 9.40 8.23
CA LEU A 68 -5.22 9.78 7.67
C LEU A 68 -6.30 9.80 8.76
N PRO A 69 -7.43 10.50 8.57
CA PRO A 69 -8.54 10.46 9.52
C PRO A 69 -9.12 9.04 9.65
N SER A 70 -9.41 8.59 10.87
CA SER A 70 -10.05 7.29 11.10
C SER A 70 -11.43 7.21 10.46
N PHE A 71 -11.92 5.98 10.24
CA PHE A 71 -13.34 5.77 9.97
C PHE A 71 -14.18 6.18 11.21
N ASN A 72 -15.45 6.52 10.97
CA ASN A 72 -16.38 7.00 12.01
C ASN A 72 -16.70 5.93 13.07
#